data_AF-A0A4Q2S0C8-F1
#
_entry.id   AF-A0A4Q2S0C8-F1
#
_cell.length_a   1.000
_cell.length_b   1.000
_cell.length_c   1.000
_cell.angle_alpha   90.00
_cell.angle_beta   90.00
_cell.angle_gamma   90.00
#
_symmetry.space_group_name_H-M   'P 1'
#
loop_
_entity.id
_entity.type
_entity.pdbx_description
1 polymer ?
#
loop_
_entity_poly.entity_id
_entity_poly.type
_entity_poly.pdbx_seq_one_letter_code
_entity_poly.pdbx_strand_id
1 'polypeptide(L)'
;MTPTIAADHARRRREDGGVRAIFFDEDDAQAVVVRLRADGFKAHVERERLAGEDDDEDHPWAVVSDAPAFMLEVLVDTHDGWLDEGEEHSDPLPPLHLPTAPTRIKRPDLG
;
A
#
# COMPACT_ATOMS: atom_id res chain seq x y z
N MET A 1 21.87 -11.77 34.03
CA MET A 1 21.33 -10.58 33.36
C MET A 1 21.23 -10.89 31.88
N THR A 2 20.06 -11.35 31.45
CA THR A 2 19.78 -11.75 30.06
C THR A 2 18.88 -10.67 29.49
N PRO A 3 19.27 -9.91 28.45
CA PRO A 3 18.34 -8.98 27.84
C PRO A 3 17.34 -9.77 26.97
N THR A 4 16.06 -9.52 27.27
CA THR A 4 14.86 -10.04 26.63
C THR A 4 14.79 -9.63 25.15
N ILE A 5 15.13 -10.54 24.24
CA ILE A 5 14.82 -10.45 22.80
C ILE A 5 13.38 -10.93 22.61
N ALA A 6 12.40 -10.13 23.05
CA ALA A 6 10.98 -10.48 22.88
C ALA A 6 10.08 -9.27 22.60
N ALA A 7 10.66 -8.12 22.20
CA ALA A 7 9.92 -6.91 21.88
C ALA A 7 10.19 -6.38 20.45
N ASP A 8 10.82 -7.17 19.56
CA ASP A 8 11.24 -6.72 18.21
C ASP A 8 10.50 -7.42 17.04
N HIS A 9 9.32 -8.00 17.29
CA HIS A 9 8.51 -8.63 16.23
C HIS A 9 7.14 -7.97 16.03
N ALA A 10 6.67 -7.16 16.97
CA ALA A 10 5.38 -6.47 16.86
C ALA A 10 5.48 -5.05 16.26
N ARG A 11 6.69 -4.46 16.23
CA ARG A 11 6.95 -3.12 15.66
C ARG A 11 7.28 -3.16 14.16
N ARG A 12 7.81 -4.29 13.67
CA ARG A 12 8.13 -4.53 12.25
C ARG A 12 6.91 -4.70 11.32
N ARG A 13 5.68 -4.58 11.82
CA ARG A 13 4.49 -4.72 10.96
C ARG A 13 4.05 -3.41 10.29
N ARG A 14 4.64 -2.27 10.65
CA ARG A 14 4.39 -0.95 10.05
C ARG A 14 5.65 -0.13 9.77
N GLU A 15 6.84 -0.69 10.01
CA GLU A 15 8.14 0.00 9.82
C GLU A 15 8.92 -0.51 8.59
N ASP A 16 8.45 -1.55 7.91
CA ASP A 16 8.97 -1.92 6.58
C ASP A 16 8.04 -1.29 5.53
N GLY A 17 8.32 -0.04 5.16
CA GLY A 17 7.87 0.54 3.89
C GLY A 17 8.54 -0.18 2.72
N GLY A 18 8.29 -1.48 2.61
CA GLY A 18 8.81 -2.33 1.56
C GLY A 18 7.96 -2.17 0.32
N VAL A 19 8.61 -2.10 -0.84
CA VAL A 19 7.97 -2.08 -2.15
C VAL A 19 7.04 -3.29 -2.28
N ARG A 20 5.76 -3.04 -2.59
CA ARG A 20 4.72 -4.06 -2.80
C ARG A 20 4.16 -3.95 -4.22
N ALA A 21 3.81 -5.09 -4.81
CA ALA A 21 3.16 -5.15 -6.12
C ALA A 21 1.66 -5.34 -5.94
N ILE A 22 0.84 -4.53 -6.60
CA ILE A 22 -0.61 -4.54 -6.42
C ILE A 22 -1.30 -5.05 -7.69
N PHE A 23 -2.26 -5.96 -7.51
CA PHE A 23 -3.00 -6.63 -8.58
C PHE A 23 -4.52 -6.56 -8.34
N PHE A 24 -5.30 -6.55 -9.41
CA PHE A 24 -6.77 -6.59 -9.31
C PHE A 24 -7.29 -8.02 -9.10
N ASP A 25 -6.69 -9.00 -9.79
CA ASP A 25 -7.12 -10.40 -9.72
C ASP A 25 -6.32 -11.19 -8.67
N GLU A 26 -7.02 -12.06 -7.93
CA GLU A 26 -6.38 -12.96 -6.95
C GLU A 26 -5.46 -13.95 -7.65
N ASP A 27 -5.88 -14.52 -8.78
CA ASP A 27 -5.13 -15.54 -9.52
C ASP A 27 -3.81 -14.97 -10.04
N ASP A 28 -3.81 -13.72 -10.50
CA ASP A 28 -2.59 -13.01 -10.90
C ASP A 28 -1.64 -12.80 -9.72
N ALA A 29 -2.15 -12.33 -8.57
CA ALA A 29 -1.35 -12.18 -7.36
C ALA A 29 -0.75 -13.51 -6.90
N GLN A 30 -1.51 -14.62 -6.96
CA GLN A 30 -1.01 -15.94 -6.63
C GLN A 30 0.03 -16.44 -7.64
N ALA A 31 -0.18 -16.23 -8.94
CA ALA A 31 0.77 -16.60 -9.99
C ALA A 31 2.12 -15.89 -9.78
N VAL A 32 2.08 -14.61 -9.44
CA VAL A 32 3.28 -13.80 -9.12
C VAL A 32 3.99 -14.34 -7.86
N VAL A 33 3.26 -14.70 -6.80
CA VAL A 33 3.87 -15.31 -5.61
C VAL A 33 4.55 -16.64 -5.94
N VAL A 34 3.91 -17.50 -6.74
CA VAL A 34 4.49 -18.78 -7.18
C VAL A 34 5.77 -18.54 -7.97
N ARG A 35 5.75 -17.59 -8.91
CA ARG A 35 6.91 -17.22 -9.72
C ARG A 35 8.07 -16.71 -8.88
N LEU A 36 7.83 -15.75 -7.99
CA LEU A 36 8.86 -15.16 -7.12
C LEU A 36 9.49 -16.19 -6.18
N ARG A 37 8.67 -17.09 -5.62
CA ARG A 37 9.17 -18.19 -4.78
C ARG A 37 10.01 -19.19 -5.57
N ALA A 38 9.61 -19.50 -6.81
CA ALA A 38 10.41 -20.35 -7.70
C ALA A 38 11.78 -19.73 -8.03
N ASP A 39 11.84 -18.41 -8.11
CA ASP A 39 13.08 -17.65 -8.32
C ASP A 39 13.89 -17.41 -7.02
N GLY A 40 13.40 -17.89 -5.87
CA GLY A 40 14.12 -17.89 -4.58
C GLY A 40 13.80 -16.73 -3.64
N PHE A 41 12.82 -15.89 -3.97
CA PHE A 41 12.39 -14.77 -3.14
C PHE A 41 11.33 -15.17 -2.12
N LYS A 42 11.28 -14.45 -1.01
CA LYS A 42 10.12 -14.51 -0.11
C LYS A 42 9.01 -13.69 -0.75
N ALA A 43 7.82 -14.26 -0.83
CA ALA A 43 6.64 -13.58 -1.33
C ALA A 43 5.39 -14.12 -0.66
N HIS A 44 4.44 -13.25 -0.35
CA HIS A 44 3.10 -13.61 0.14
C HIS A 44 2.07 -12.55 -0.25
N VAL A 45 0.80 -12.95 -0.28
CA VAL A 45 -0.33 -12.06 -0.58
C VAL A 45 -0.88 -11.48 0.73
N GLU A 46 -1.20 -10.19 0.73
CA GLU A 46 -1.92 -9.48 1.77
C GLU A 46 -3.19 -8.83 1.22
N ARG A 47 -4.25 -8.82 2.02
CA ARG A 47 -5.51 -8.12 1.77
C ARG A 47 -5.91 -7.35 3.01
N GLU A 48 -5.95 -6.02 2.94
CA GLU A 48 -6.38 -5.20 4.07
C GLU A 48 -7.91 -5.05 4.04
N ARG A 49 -8.60 -5.63 5.02
CA ARG A 49 -10.04 -5.48 5.18
C ARG A 49 -10.32 -4.22 5.99
N LEU A 50 -10.79 -3.16 5.35
CA LEU A 50 -11.38 -2.04 6.08
C LEU A 50 -12.72 -2.50 6.67
N ALA A 51 -12.90 -2.25 7.97
CA ALA A 51 -14.09 -2.73 8.67
C ALA A 51 -15.33 -1.92 8.27
N GLY A 52 -16.20 -2.50 7.45
CA GLY A 52 -17.65 -2.22 7.58
C GLY A 52 -18.42 -1.66 6.40
N GLU A 53 -17.93 -1.69 5.16
CA GLU A 53 -18.81 -1.59 3.98
C GLU A 53 -18.51 -2.75 3.03
N ASP A 54 -19.57 -3.49 2.71
CA ASP A 54 -19.67 -4.68 1.86
C ASP A 54 -19.40 -4.31 0.38
N ASP A 55 -18.26 -3.66 0.10
CA ASP A 55 -17.66 -3.46 -1.24
C ASP A 55 -16.47 -4.42 -1.44
N ASP A 56 -16.62 -5.60 -0.83
CA ASP A 56 -15.65 -6.68 -0.70
C ASP A 56 -15.07 -7.18 -2.04
N GLU A 57 -15.68 -6.82 -3.16
CA GLU A 57 -15.45 -7.46 -4.44
C GLU A 57 -14.30 -6.84 -5.26
N ASP A 58 -13.90 -5.59 -4.99
CA ASP A 58 -12.86 -4.89 -5.78
C ASP A 58 -11.64 -4.42 -4.97
N HIS A 59 -11.40 -5.00 -3.79
CA HIS A 59 -10.18 -4.68 -3.03
C HIS A 59 -8.96 -5.33 -3.69
N PRO A 60 -7.97 -4.53 -4.14
CA PRO A 60 -6.81 -5.06 -4.83
C PRO A 60 -5.93 -5.91 -3.88
N TRP A 61 -5.26 -6.90 -4.48
CA TRP A 61 -4.38 -7.84 -3.82
C TRP A 61 -2.94 -7.34 -3.81
N ALA A 62 -2.32 -7.27 -2.62
CA ALA A 62 -0.93 -6.85 -2.48
C ALA A 62 0.00 -8.06 -2.37
N VAL A 63 0.99 -8.16 -3.25
CA VAL A 63 2.12 -9.08 -3.11
C VAL A 63 3.28 -8.36 -2.41
N VAL A 64 3.63 -8.83 -1.23
CA VAL A 64 4.78 -8.35 -0.45
C VAL A 64 5.95 -9.29 -0.70
N SER A 65 7.11 -8.75 -1.09
CA SER A 65 8.28 -9.57 -1.42
C SER A 65 9.61 -8.88 -1.07
N ASP A 66 10.66 -9.66 -0.87
CA ASP A 66 12.05 -9.19 -0.79
C ASP A 66 12.77 -9.15 -2.15
N ALA A 67 12.03 -9.36 -3.24
CA ALA A 67 12.56 -9.21 -4.59
C ALA A 67 12.91 -7.75 -4.92
N PRO A 68 13.98 -7.50 -5.70
CA PRO A 68 14.28 -6.19 -6.25
C PRO A 68 13.09 -5.51 -6.95
N ALA A 69 12.91 -4.22 -6.70
CA ALA A 69 11.80 -3.42 -7.23
C ALA A 69 11.64 -3.53 -8.76
N PHE A 70 12.74 -3.51 -9.52
CA PHE A 70 12.67 -3.64 -10.98
C PHE A 70 12.10 -4.99 -11.45
N MET A 71 12.24 -6.06 -10.67
CA MET A 71 11.59 -7.34 -11.02
C MET A 71 10.10 -7.29 -10.73
N LEU A 72 9.70 -6.64 -9.63
CA LEU A 72 8.29 -6.40 -9.33
C LEU A 72 7.65 -5.50 -10.41
N GLU A 73 8.37 -4.48 -10.89
CA GLU A 73 7.94 -3.58 -11.97
C GLU A 73 7.58 -4.34 -13.27
N VAL A 74 8.42 -5.30 -13.68
CA VAL A 74 8.12 -6.14 -14.85
C VAL A 74 6.88 -7.01 -14.63
N LEU A 75 6.70 -7.53 -13.41
CA LEU A 75 5.57 -8.39 -13.07
C LEU A 75 4.26 -7.60 -13.01
N VAL A 76 4.27 -6.38 -12.48
CA VAL A 76 3.08 -5.52 -12.49
C VAL A 76 2.71 -5.11 -13.91
N ASP A 77 3.66 -4.77 -14.77
CA ASP A 77 3.39 -4.46 -16.19
C ASP A 77 2.78 -5.67 -16.95
N THR A 78 3.21 -6.89 -16.59
CA THR A 78 2.70 -8.12 -17.22
C THR A 78 1.24 -8.43 -16.85
N HIS A 79 0.82 -8.05 -15.65
CA HIS A 79 -0.49 -8.37 -15.08
C HIS A 79 -1.35 -7.11 -14.86
N ASP A 80 -1.08 -6.03 -15.59
CA ASP A 80 -1.83 -4.76 -15.51
C ASP A 80 -1.97 -4.19 -14.08
N GLY A 81 -0.97 -4.44 -13.23
CA GLY A 81 -0.88 -3.98 -11.85
C GLY A 81 -0.09 -2.68 -11.68
N TRP A 82 0.16 -2.29 -10.43
CA TRP A 82 1.05 -1.17 -10.12
C TRP A 82 1.99 -1.46 -8.96
N LEU A 83 3.15 -0.81 -8.98
CA LEU A 83 4.11 -0.85 -7.88
C LEU A 83 3.70 0.20 -6.84
N ASP A 84 3.73 -0.19 -5.57
CA ASP A 84 3.57 0.71 -4.45
C ASP A 84 4.86 0.67 -3.64
N GLU A 85 5.61 1.75 -3.72
CA GLU A 85 6.94 1.86 -3.12
C GLU A 85 6.89 2.09 -1.60
N GLY A 86 5.69 2.01 -1.00
CA GLY A 86 5.43 2.44 0.36
C GLY A 86 5.38 3.97 0.40
N GLU A 87 4.40 4.53 1.11
CA GLU A 87 4.48 5.94 1.44
C GLU A 87 5.77 6.16 2.25
N GLU A 88 6.73 6.89 1.67
CA GLU A 88 7.73 7.60 2.48
C GLU A 88 6.92 8.35 3.51
N HIS A 89 6.92 7.88 4.77
CA HIS A 89 6.22 8.53 5.86
C HIS A 89 6.80 9.94 5.96
N SER A 90 6.16 10.85 5.23
CA SER A 90 6.49 12.25 5.23
C SER A 90 6.15 12.70 6.63
N ASP A 91 7.11 13.30 7.33
CA ASP A 91 6.87 13.89 8.64
C ASP A 91 5.56 14.71 8.56
N PRO A 92 4.65 14.57 9.54
CA PRO A 92 3.34 15.19 9.46
C PRO A 92 3.50 16.68 9.17
N LEU A 93 2.99 17.09 8.01
CA LEU A 93 3.06 18.50 7.60
C LEU A 93 2.36 19.34 8.67
N PRO A 94 2.89 20.54 8.99
CA PRO A 94 2.18 21.45 9.87
C PRO A 94 0.76 21.69 9.32
N PRO A 95 -0.25 21.82 10.20
CA PRO A 95 -1.64 21.92 9.78
C PRO A 95 -1.83 23.08 8.82
N LEU A 96 -2.58 22.83 7.73
CA LEU A 96 -2.91 23.87 6.78
C LEU A 96 -3.81 24.93 7.44
N HIS A 97 -3.46 26.19 7.28
CA HIS A 97 -4.30 27.30 7.73
C HIS A 97 -5.43 27.50 6.73
N LEU A 98 -6.52 26.75 6.92
CA LEU A 98 -7.71 26.86 6.09
C LEU A 98 -8.46 28.17 6.37
N PRO A 99 -9.12 28.76 5.35
CA PRO A 99 -10.00 29.91 5.57
C PRO A 99 -11.14 29.52 6.52
N THR A 100 -11.38 30.35 7.53
CA THR A 100 -12.41 30.12 8.56
C THR A 100 -13.84 30.44 8.09
N ALA A 101 -13.97 30.97 6.88
CA ALA A 101 -15.25 31.32 6.28
C ALA A 101 -15.27 30.95 4.79
N PRO A 102 -16.44 30.54 4.26
CA PRO A 102 -16.59 30.25 2.84
C PRO A 102 -16.38 31.52 2.00
N THR A 103 -15.71 31.38 0.85
CA THR A 103 -15.56 32.48 -0.11
C THR A 103 -16.83 32.61 -0.94
N ARG A 104 -17.47 33.79 -0.96
CA ARG A 104 -18.67 34.03 -1.78
C ARG A 104 -18.28 34.42 -3.20
N ILE A 105 -18.35 33.45 -4.11
CA ILE A 105 -17.96 33.63 -5.53
C ILE A 105 -19.10 34.24 -6.37
N LYS A 106 -20.36 34.17 -5.91
CA LYS A 106 -21.50 34.76 -6.63
C LYS A 106 -21.70 36.23 -6.27
N ARG A 107 -21.79 37.10 -7.29
CA ARG A 107 -22.23 38.51 -7.15
C ARG A 107 -23.69 38.53 -6.70
N PRO A 108 -24.08 39.43 -5.78
CA PRO A 108 -25.50 39.66 -5.54
C PRO A 108 -26.07 40.31 -6.79
N ASP A 109 -27.23 39.83 -7.25
CA ASP A 109 -27.97 40.46 -8.32
C ASP A 109 -28.13 41.96 -8.01
N LEU A 110 -27.67 42.83 -8.93
CA LEU A 110 -27.99 44.25 -8.87
C LEU A 110 -29.49 44.36 -9.15
N GLY A 111 -30.28 44.56 -8.09
CA GLY A 111 -31.63 45.10 -8.18
C GLY A 111 -31.62 46.58 -8.47
#